data_AF-A0A379B5F2-F1
#
_entry.id   AF-A0A379B5F2-F1
#
_cell.length_a   1.000
_cell.length_b   1.000
_cell.length_c   1.000
_cell.angle_alpha   90.00
_cell.angle_beta   90.00
_cell.angle_gamma   90.00
#
_symmetry.space_group_name_H-M   'P 1'
#
loop_
_entity.id
_entity.type
_entity.pdbx_description
1 polymer ?
#
loop_
_entity_poly.entity_id
_entity_poly.type
_entity_poly.pdbx_seq_one_letter_code
_entity_poly.pdbx_strand_id
1 'polypeptide(L)' 'MSNDNLALLAAAAYGKFTDIKYDKEIQEALKKEKISREQAKKFTDTYEILAHQANTANGYSGTIVRNRHSHQVVVLH' A
#
# COMPACT_ATOMS: atom_id res chain seq x y z
N MET A 1 -12.59 3.09 -14.52
CA MET A 1 -11.50 2.70 -13.60
C MET A 1 -12.14 2.01 -12.41
N SER A 2 -11.93 0.71 -12.14
CA SER A 2 -12.57 0.12 -10.94
C SER A 2 -11.85 -1.10 -10.35
N ASN A 3 -11.47 -2.12 -11.13
CA ASN A 3 -10.95 -3.38 -10.53
C ASN A 3 -9.46 -3.37 -10.22
N ASP A 4 -8.61 -2.81 -11.10
CA ASP A 4 -7.15 -2.81 -10.89
C ASP A 4 -6.73 -2.10 -9.61
N ASN A 5 -7.44 -1.03 -9.24
CA ASN A 5 -7.13 -0.25 -8.05
C ASN A 5 -7.48 -0.99 -6.75
N LEU A 6 -8.55 -1.79 -6.75
CA LEU A 6 -8.94 -2.58 -5.58
C LEU A 6 -7.97 -3.74 -5.33
N ALA A 7 -7.51 -4.40 -6.40
CA ALA A 7 -6.50 -5.46 -6.28
C ALA A 7 -5.16 -4.93 -5.74
N LEU A 8 -4.74 -3.73 -6.16
CA LEU A 8 -3.54 -3.06 -5.66
C LEU A 8 -3.65 -2.71 -4.17
N LEU A 9 -4.80 -2.19 -3.75
CA LEU A 9 -5.07 -1.87 -2.34
C LEU A 9 -5.06 -3.13 -1.46
N ALA A 10 -5.66 -4.22 -1.93
CA ALA A 10 -5.67 -5.50 -1.22
C ALA A 10 -4.26 -6.06 -1.01
N ALA A 11 -3.40 -6.01 -2.03
CA ALA A 11 -2.01 -6.44 -1.88
C ALA A 11 -1.21 -5.54 -0.93
N ALA A 12 -1.49 -4.23 -0.91
CA ALA A 12 -0.89 -3.32 0.04
C ALA A 12 -1.33 -3.58 1.49
N ALA A 13 -2.46 -4.24 1.74
CA ALA A 13 -2.86 -4.64 3.09
C ALA A 13 -1.88 -5.65 3.71
N TYR A 14 -1.31 -6.53 2.88
CA TYR A 14 -0.33 -7.54 3.30
C TYR A 14 1.12 -7.06 3.20
N GLY A 15 1.35 -5.91 2.59
CA GLY A 15 2.68 -5.32 2.44
C GLY A 15 3.32 -5.02 3.80
N LYS A 16 4.52 -5.55 4.02
CA LYS A 16 5.34 -5.20 5.18
C LYS A 16 6.13 -3.93 4.89
N PHE A 17 5.59 -2.77 5.27
CA PHE A 17 6.23 -1.48 5.02
C PHE A 17 7.11 -1.07 6.20
N THR A 18 8.42 -1.24 6.07
CA THR A 18 9.40 -0.82 7.08
C THR A 18 9.72 0.68 7.00
N ASP A 19 9.70 1.24 5.80
CA ASP A 19 9.88 2.67 5.55
C ASP A 19 8.84 3.14 4.53
N ILE A 20 7.93 4.01 4.99
CA ILE A 20 6.84 4.57 4.18
C ILE A 20 7.20 5.94 3.58
N LYS A 21 8.40 6.48 3.87
CA LYS A 21 8.83 7.80 3.36
C LYS A 21 9.33 7.74 1.92
N TYR A 22 9.78 6.57 1.47
CA TYR A 22 10.41 6.40 0.17
C TYR A 22 9.59 5.44 -0.71
N ASP A 23 9.12 5.93 -1.84
CA ASP A 23 8.35 5.13 -2.81
C ASP A 23 9.11 3.86 -3.25
N LYS A 24 10.44 3.93 -3.32
CA LYS A 24 11.28 2.77 -3.63
C LYS A 24 11.12 1.64 -2.61
N GLU A 25 11.14 1.95 -1.32
CA GLU A 25 10.98 0.98 -0.24
C GLU A 25 9.56 0.38 -0.23
N ILE A 26 8.56 1.21 -0.50
CA ILE A 26 7.17 0.76 -0.68
C ILE A 26 7.04 -0.19 -1.87
N GLN A 27 7.65 0.15 -3.01
CA GLN A 27 7.65 -0.70 -4.20
C GLN A 27 8.37 -2.02 -3.96
N GLU A 28 9.51 -2.03 -3.24
CA GLU A 28 10.19 -3.27 -2.85
C GLU A 28 9.33 -4.15 -1.95
N ALA A 29 8.61 -3.55 -0.98
CA ALA A 29 7.68 -4.28 -0.12
C ALA A 29 6.52 -4.92 -0.92
N LEU A 30 5.91 -4.17 -1.86
CA LEU A 30 4.84 -4.70 -2.71
C LEU A 30 5.33 -5.84 -3.60
N LYS A 31 6.52 -5.73 -4.18
CA LYS A 31 7.10 -6.80 -5.02
C LYS A 31 7.29 -8.11 -4.25
N LYS A 32 7.56 -8.07 -2.94
CA LYS A 32 7.62 -9.26 -2.08
C LYS A 32 6.26 -9.97 -1.97
N GLU A 33 5.17 -9.22 -2.09
CA GLU A 33 3.79 -9.72 -2.17
C GLU A 33 3.37 -10.13 -3.59
N LYS A 34 4.34 -10.43 -4.47
CA LYS A 34 4.13 -10.88 -5.86
C LYS A 34 3.41 -9.88 -6.76
N ILE A 35 3.40 -8.59 -6.38
CA ILE A 35 2.95 -7.49 -7.24
C ILE A 35 4.01 -7.23 -8.33
N SER A 36 3.59 -7.01 -9.58
CA SER A 36 4.53 -6.69 -10.66
C SER A 36 5.18 -5.32 -10.44
N ARG A 37 6.36 -5.09 -11.03
CA ARG A 37 7.05 -3.79 -10.93
C ARG A 37 6.18 -2.63 -11.42
N GLU A 38 5.44 -2.83 -12.51
CA GLU A 38 4.54 -1.82 -13.08
C GLU A 38 3.37 -1.52 -12.15
N GLN A 39 2.80 -2.55 -11.52
CA GLN A 39 1.73 -2.43 -10.54
C GLN A 39 2.20 -1.73 -9.26
N ALA A 40 3.40 -2.06 -8.75
CA ALA A 40 3.98 -1.39 -7.59
C ALA A 40 4.23 0.10 -7.87
N LYS A 41 4.73 0.43 -9.06
CA LYS A 41 4.90 1.81 -9.49
C LYS A 41 3.56 2.54 -9.59
N LYS A 42 2.57 1.93 -10.25
CA LYS A 42 1.21 2.46 -10.36
C LYS A 42 0.59 2.72 -8.97
N PHE A 43 0.86 1.85 -8.00
CA PHE A 43 0.44 2.06 -6.62
C PHE A 43 1.05 3.33 -6.03
N THR A 44 2.37 3.50 -6.03
CA THR A 44 3.02 4.69 -5.43
C THR A 44 2.73 5.99 -6.17
N ASP A 45 2.47 5.90 -7.49
CA ASP A 45 2.03 7.04 -8.30
C ASP A 45 0.61 7.49 -7.93
N THR A 46 -0.27 6.55 -7.54
CA THR A 46 -1.69 6.81 -7.24
C THR A 46 -1.95 7.05 -5.75
N TYR A 47 -1.23 6.36 -4.89
CA TYR A 47 -1.44 6.31 -3.45
C TYR A 47 -0.16 6.65 -2.69
N GLU A 48 -0.34 7.30 -1.55
CA GLU A 48 0.69 7.45 -0.54
C GLU A 48 0.27 6.71 0.74
N ILE A 49 1.23 6.11 1.42
CA ILE A 49 0.99 5.50 2.74
C ILE A 49 1.16 6.60 3.79
N LEU A 50 0.10 6.89 4.52
CA LEU A 50 0.11 7.88 5.59
C LEU A 50 0.59 7.29 6.91
N ALA A 51 0.21 6.03 7.16
CA ALA A 51 0.59 5.29 8.35
C ALA A 51 0.57 3.80 8.06
N HIS A 52 1.50 3.06 8.68
CA HIS A 52 1.49 1.60 8.67
C HIS A 52 1.83 1.10 10.07
N GLN A 53 1.02 0.18 10.56
CA GLN A 53 1.24 -0.49 11.83
C GLN A 53 1.23 -1.99 11.59
N ALA A 54 2.43 -2.58 11.47
CA ALA A 54 2.62 -3.99 11.14
C ALA A 54 2.18 -4.94 12.28
N ASN A 55 2.33 -4.53 13.54
CA ASN A 55 2.10 -5.37 14.71
C ASN A 55 1.13 -4.68 15.66
N THR A 56 -0.17 -4.97 15.52
CA THR A 56 -1.15 -4.72 16.59
C THR A 56 -1.15 -5.92 17.55
N ALA A 57 -1.62 -5.71 18.79
CA ALA A 57 -1.65 -6.73 19.83
C ALA A 57 -2.39 -8.03 19.45
N ASN A 58 -3.21 -8.00 18.39
CA ASN A 58 -4.04 -9.10 17.92
C ASN A 58 -3.52 -9.74 16.61
N GLY A 59 -2.31 -9.41 16.15
CA GLY A 59 -1.73 -9.96 14.91
C GLY A 59 -2.27 -9.36 13.61
N TYR A 60 -3.08 -8.30 13.70
CA TYR A 60 -3.54 -7.53 12.53
C TYR A 60 -2.54 -6.43 12.17
N SER A 61 -2.39 -6.16 10.88
CA SER A 61 -1.66 -5.00 10.36
C SER A 61 -2.64 -3.97 9.82
N GLY A 62 -2.45 -2.69 10.16
CA GLY A 62 -3.27 -1.61 9.62
C GLY A 62 -2.42 -0.69 8.73
N THR A 63 -2.86 -0.46 7.50
CA THR A 63 -2.22 0.50 6.59
C THR A 63 -3.23 1.57 6.17
N ILE A 64 -2.92 2.84 6.42
CA ILE A 64 -3.72 3.96 5.96
C ILE A 64 -3.08 4.51 4.70
N VAL A 65 -3.85 4.56 3.62
CA VAL A 65 -3.41 5.12 2.34
C VAL A 65 -4.29 6.27 1.92
N ARG A 66 -3.72 7.25 1.22
CA ARG A 66 -4.45 8.34 0.60
C ARG A 66 -4.22 8.31 -0.90
N ASN A 67 -5.28 8.44 -1.67
CA ASN A 67 -5.18 8.67 -3.10
C ASN A 67 -4.66 10.10 -3.31
N ARG A 68 -3.54 10.23 -4.03
CA ARG A 68 -2.87 11.53 -4.26
C ARG A 68 -3.72 12.49 -5.09
N HIS A 69 -4.62 11.97 -5.94
CA HIS A 69 -5.43 12.76 -6.88
C HIS A 69 -6.80 13.13 -6.31
N SER A 70 -7.51 12.16 -5.71
CA SER A 70 -8.86 12.39 -5.17
C SER A 70 -8.87 12.81 -3.70
N HIS A 71 -7.73 12.73 -3.02
CA HIS A 71 -7.59 12.90 -1.57
C HIS A 71 -8.42 11.91 -0.74
N GLN A 72 -9.01 10.89 -1.36
CA GLN A 72 -9.73 9.84 -0.67
C GLN A 72 -8.77 9.06 0.23
N VAL A 73 -9.17 8.86 1.49
CA VAL A 73 -8.42 8.06 2.46
C VAL A 73 -9.06 6.68 2.57
N VAL A 74 -8.24 5.64 2.51
CA VAL A 74 -8.66 4.24 2.63
C VAL A 74 -7.84 3.59 3.73
N VAL A 75 -8.52 2.82 4.58
CA VAL A 75 -7.89 2.01 5.62
C VAL A 75 -7.87 0.56 5.13
N LEU A 76 -6.68 -0.04 5.14
CA LEU A 76 -6.41 -1.42 4.75
C LEU A 76 -6.09 -2.22 6.02
N HIS A 77 -6.67 -3.41 6.16
CA HIS A 77 -6.48 -4.31 7.28
C HIS A 77 -6.46 -5.78 6.85
#